data_AF-B9TJV9-F1
#
_entry.id   AF-B9TJV9-F1
#
_cell.length_a   1.000
_cell.length_b   1.000
_cell.length_c   1.000
_cell.angle_alpha   90.00
_cell.angle_beta   90.00
_cell.angle_gamma   90.00
#
_symmetry.space_group_name_H-M   'P 1'
#
loop_
_entity.id
_entity.type
_entity.pdbx_description
1 polymer ?
#
loop_
_entity_poly.entity_id
_entity_poly.type
_entity_poly.pdbx_seq_one_letter_code
_entity_poly.pdbx_strand_id
1 'polypeptide(L)'
;MTTAAEILRYTSTQTPALAWTDDDTAKFSANLVTPVIQTFDNCNCRFMNQHLYTTIAKMSGSIFMGDRDGYNTAVEWFTVNKDAPDPAWTGSIKQLFRTVTRNDATGEAIPPQIQHVEMGRDQAHGAGDLTNSEILARLMMAQGTKVDPVTGTPSTELNAVGPYEFMDDRLLAVHELFGKFMIGYEIPWVPVAMSVNPDGSIRGIYPKVSDSYRGRLSQNTWEAFYYYKYVRGIDLEQVAPGYTTSYAKRKAYNWDGADGGGDFWLTLPKAAEAEGGKYLGIPIVDPYREVEDRFTPLAGTSVAQTEGSTGYVRSTASPEGTRIAVYSYNGAAVTSIGFRVRTNGQATMDVYGNALVLPDTHGQWRYMVVPVNLGDFLPLTITGA
;
A
#
# COMPACT_ATOMS: atom_id res chain seq x y z
N MET A 1 8.28 9.68 17.98
CA MET A 1 8.84 10.60 18.99
C MET A 1 10.32 10.89 18.73
N THR A 2 11.15 9.87 18.51
CA THR A 2 12.58 10.00 18.13
C THR A 2 12.80 10.95 16.94
N THR A 3 12.03 10.83 15.85
CA THR A 3 12.09 11.77 14.71
C THR A 3 11.85 13.22 15.11
N ALA A 4 10.87 13.48 15.99
CA ALA A 4 10.57 14.84 16.44
C ALA A 4 11.70 15.38 17.35
N ALA A 5 12.23 14.55 18.24
CA ALA A 5 13.39 14.89 19.07
C ALA A 5 14.62 15.21 18.21
N GLU A 6 14.84 14.47 17.12
CA GLU A 6 15.92 14.72 16.17
C GLU A 6 15.75 16.08 15.48
N ILE A 7 14.53 16.43 15.03
CA ILE A 7 14.25 17.76 14.47
C ILE A 7 14.58 18.85 15.50
N LEU A 8 14.14 18.70 16.75
CA LEU A 8 14.41 19.67 17.82
C LEU A 8 15.92 19.82 18.10
N ARG A 9 16.65 18.70 18.10
CA ARG A 9 18.11 18.68 18.30
C ARG A 9 18.87 19.51 17.26
N TYR A 10 18.38 19.57 16.02
CA TYR A 10 19.01 20.33 14.94
C TYR A 10 18.32 21.68 14.62
N THR A 11 17.32 22.08 15.42
CA THR A 11 16.61 23.34 15.22
C THR A 11 17.18 24.45 16.09
N SER A 12 17.49 25.60 15.50
CA SER A 12 17.86 26.81 16.24
C SER A 12 16.65 27.47 16.91
N THR A 13 16.83 28.07 18.10
CA THR A 13 15.79 28.82 18.80
C THR A 13 16.26 30.23 19.18
N GLN A 14 15.33 31.20 19.16
CA GLN A 14 15.57 32.56 19.65
C GLN A 14 15.59 32.65 21.18
N THR A 15 15.10 31.61 21.87
CA THR A 15 15.07 31.53 23.34
C THR A 15 16.04 30.45 23.80
N PRO A 16 17.27 30.79 24.24
CA PRO A 16 18.31 29.80 24.57
C PRO A 16 17.89 28.75 25.59
N ALA A 17 17.03 29.10 26.54
CA ALA A 17 16.51 28.17 27.55
C ALA A 17 15.59 27.06 26.99
N LEU A 18 15.13 27.19 25.74
CA LEU A 18 14.33 26.17 25.04
C LEU A 18 15.17 25.36 24.04
N ALA A 19 16.47 25.60 23.96
CA ALA A 19 17.34 24.84 23.06
C ALA A 19 17.42 23.39 23.55
N TRP A 20 17.27 22.44 22.62
CA TRP A 20 17.49 21.03 22.93
C TRP A 20 18.95 20.82 23.32
N THR A 21 19.18 20.19 24.47
CA THR A 21 20.53 19.96 25.01
C THR A 21 20.97 18.50 24.92
N ASP A 22 22.26 18.25 25.15
CA ASP A 22 22.77 16.89 25.31
C ASP A 22 22.17 16.19 26.53
N ASP A 23 21.84 16.94 27.59
CA ASP A 23 21.16 16.41 28.78
C ASP A 23 19.71 15.99 28.46
N ASP A 24 19.00 16.74 27.63
CA ASP A 24 17.68 16.34 27.12
C ASP A 24 17.76 15.05 26.32
N THR A 25 18.77 14.93 25.46
CA THR A 25 19.06 13.70 24.70
C THR A 25 19.27 12.52 25.65
N ALA A 26 20.17 12.66 26.62
CA ALA A 26 20.49 11.59 27.58
C ALA A 26 19.25 11.17 28.40
N LYS A 27 18.48 12.15 28.90
CA LYS A 27 17.26 11.88 29.67
C LYS A 27 16.17 11.24 28.82
N PHE A 28 15.95 11.72 27.60
CA PHE A 28 14.95 11.15 26.69
C PHE A 28 15.31 9.70 26.33
N SER A 29 16.58 9.43 26.02
CA SER A 29 17.08 8.09 25.75
C SER A 29 16.90 7.16 26.94
N ALA A 30 17.35 7.56 28.13
CA ALA A 30 17.34 6.72 29.33
C ALA A 30 15.93 6.45 29.87
N ASN A 31 15.03 7.44 29.81
CA ASN A 31 13.71 7.36 30.45
C ASN A 31 12.59 6.94 29.50
N LEU A 32 12.77 7.04 28.18
CA LEU A 32 11.76 6.65 27.20
C LEU A 32 12.28 5.69 26.13
N VAL A 33 13.28 6.09 25.34
CA VAL A 33 13.68 5.33 24.14
C VAL A 33 14.15 3.91 24.50
N THR A 34 15.10 3.80 25.43
CA THR A 34 15.65 2.50 25.84
C THR A 34 14.59 1.62 26.52
N PRO A 35 13.81 2.09 27.52
CA PRO A 35 12.76 1.27 28.13
C PRO A 35 11.71 0.78 27.15
N VAL A 36 11.26 1.64 26.22
CA VAL A 36 10.26 1.28 25.22
C VAL A 36 10.79 0.21 24.27
N ILE A 37 12.01 0.38 23.74
CA ILE A 37 12.62 -0.63 22.88
C ILE A 37 12.76 -1.96 23.61
N GLN A 38 13.35 -1.96 24.81
CA GLN A 38 13.62 -3.18 25.55
C GLN A 38 12.35 -3.94 25.95
N THR A 39 11.25 -3.22 26.20
CA THR A 39 10.00 -3.81 26.69
C THR A 39 9.07 -4.23 25.56
N PHE A 40 8.93 -3.41 24.51
CA PHE A 40 7.88 -3.57 23.51
C PHE A 40 8.41 -3.92 22.13
N ASP A 41 9.53 -3.32 21.72
CA ASP A 41 9.94 -3.29 20.31
C ASP A 41 11.15 -4.18 19.96
N ASN A 42 11.82 -4.74 20.96
CA ASN A 42 12.96 -5.62 20.76
C ASN A 42 12.52 -7.09 20.59
N CYS A 43 11.57 -7.35 19.69
CA CYS A 43 11.19 -8.70 19.30
C CYS A 43 11.08 -8.85 17.80
N ASN A 44 11.77 -9.85 17.25
CA ASN A 44 11.66 -10.26 15.86
C ASN A 44 10.51 -11.24 15.60
N CYS A 45 9.56 -11.28 16.52
CA CYS A 45 8.52 -12.30 16.66
C CYS A 45 7.10 -11.77 16.46
N ARG A 46 6.94 -10.49 16.11
CA ARG A 46 5.62 -9.88 15.93
C ARG A 46 5.02 -10.31 14.59
N PHE A 47 3.70 -10.21 14.50
CA PHE A 47 2.94 -10.56 13.31
C PHE A 47 3.02 -9.44 12.27
N MET A 48 3.43 -9.76 11.04
CA MET A 48 3.46 -8.99 9.81
C MET A 48 3.64 -7.47 10.02
N ASN A 49 2.65 -6.62 9.71
CA ASN A 49 2.83 -5.18 9.87
C ASN A 49 3.13 -4.74 11.31
N GLN A 50 2.69 -5.48 12.34
CA GLN A 50 3.09 -5.21 13.73
C GLN A 50 4.59 -5.40 13.95
N HIS A 51 5.24 -6.32 13.23
CA HIS A 51 6.70 -6.44 13.21
C HIS A 51 7.38 -5.22 12.59
N LEU A 52 6.80 -4.68 11.52
CA LEU A 52 7.35 -3.48 10.89
C LEU A 52 7.29 -2.27 11.83
N TYR A 53 6.18 -2.04 12.56
CA TYR A 53 6.10 -0.94 13.54
C TYR A 53 7.16 -1.05 14.64
N THR A 54 7.33 -2.24 15.23
CA THR A 54 8.37 -2.44 16.26
C THR A 54 9.77 -2.27 15.67
N THR A 55 9.98 -2.67 14.41
CA THR A 55 11.26 -2.48 13.72
C THR A 55 11.54 -1.00 13.44
N ILE A 56 10.54 -0.19 13.10
CA ILE A 56 10.67 1.28 12.96
C ILE A 56 11.09 1.89 14.29
N ALA A 57 10.43 1.50 15.39
CA ALA A 57 10.75 2.01 16.72
C ALA A 57 12.19 1.66 17.12
N LYS A 58 12.60 0.40 16.94
CA LYS A 58 13.97 -0.06 17.19
C LYS A 58 14.98 0.69 16.31
N MET A 59 14.77 0.75 15.00
CA MET A 59 15.70 1.38 14.06
C MET A 59 15.86 2.88 14.35
N SER A 60 14.75 3.61 14.47
CA SER A 60 14.77 5.05 14.73
C SER A 60 15.36 5.39 16.10
N GLY A 61 15.07 4.60 17.12
CA GLY A 61 15.67 4.79 18.44
C GLY A 61 17.15 4.45 18.49
N SER A 62 17.58 3.38 17.81
CA SER A 62 19.01 3.06 17.69
C SER A 62 19.77 4.15 16.92
N ILE A 63 19.20 4.72 15.85
CA ILE A 63 19.78 5.89 15.17
C ILE A 63 19.90 7.06 16.15
N PHE A 64 18.81 7.44 16.83
CA PHE A 64 18.79 8.57 17.76
C PHE A 64 19.83 8.44 18.88
N MET A 65 20.03 7.23 19.40
CA MET A 65 20.98 6.94 20.48
C MET A 65 22.42 6.68 19.99
N GLY A 66 22.65 6.60 18.68
CA GLY A 66 23.95 6.18 18.14
C GLY A 66 24.29 4.70 18.42
N ASP A 67 23.29 3.86 18.65
CA ASP A 67 23.44 2.43 18.91
C ASP A 67 23.58 1.65 17.58
N ARG A 68 24.82 1.41 17.17
CA ARG A 68 25.13 0.74 15.91
C ARG A 68 24.66 -0.72 15.89
N ASP A 69 24.76 -1.44 17.00
CA ASP A 69 24.38 -2.86 17.04
C ASP A 69 22.88 -3.02 16.93
N GLY A 70 22.11 -2.25 17.69
CA GLY A 70 20.65 -2.25 17.58
C GLY A 70 20.16 -1.81 16.20
N TYR A 71 20.84 -0.85 15.57
CA TYR A 71 20.57 -0.46 14.18
C TYR A 71 20.82 -1.63 13.21
N ASN A 72 21.98 -2.28 13.28
CA ASN A 72 22.33 -3.40 12.40
C ASN A 72 21.33 -4.56 12.56
N THR A 73 20.92 -4.86 13.79
CA THR A 73 19.85 -5.84 14.05
C THR A 73 18.54 -5.43 13.39
N ALA A 74 18.12 -4.16 13.52
CA ALA A 74 16.87 -3.70 12.91
C ALA A 74 16.91 -3.75 11.37
N VAL A 75 18.08 -3.49 10.76
CA VAL A 75 18.27 -3.66 9.31
C VAL A 75 18.10 -5.12 8.89
N GLU A 76 18.71 -6.07 9.59
CA GLU A 76 18.55 -7.49 9.29
C GLU A 76 17.10 -7.97 9.50
N TRP A 77 16.43 -7.48 10.55
CA TRP A 77 15.01 -7.78 10.78
C TRP A 77 14.10 -7.21 9.69
N PHE A 78 14.42 -6.04 9.14
CA PHE A 78 13.65 -5.49 8.03
C PHE A 78 13.85 -6.26 6.73
N THR A 79 15.06 -6.74 6.44
CA THR A 79 15.36 -7.37 5.15
C THR A 79 15.03 -8.87 5.14
N VAL A 80 15.54 -9.64 6.11
CA VAL A 80 15.47 -11.10 6.12
C VAL A 80 14.77 -11.63 7.37
N ASN A 81 15.16 -11.15 8.54
CA ASN A 81 14.74 -11.68 9.84
C ASN A 81 14.94 -13.20 9.95
N LYS A 82 16.17 -13.65 9.74
CA LYS A 82 16.49 -15.08 9.56
C LYS A 82 16.18 -15.95 10.78
N ASP A 83 16.24 -15.36 11.98
CA ASP A 83 16.06 -16.06 13.26
C ASP A 83 14.65 -15.85 13.86
N ALA A 84 13.66 -15.49 13.03
CA ALA A 84 12.27 -15.33 13.48
C ALA A 84 11.72 -16.65 14.06
N PRO A 85 11.10 -16.65 15.26
CA PRO A 85 10.52 -17.86 15.84
C PRO A 85 9.42 -18.51 14.99
N ASP A 86 8.62 -17.68 14.30
CA ASP A 86 7.68 -18.10 13.26
C ASP A 86 8.07 -17.34 11.97
N PRO A 87 8.66 -18.02 10.96
CA PRO A 87 9.10 -17.36 9.74
C PRO A 87 7.95 -16.82 8.88
N ALA A 88 6.70 -17.23 9.14
CA ALA A 88 5.54 -16.70 8.45
C ALA A 88 4.95 -15.45 9.12
N TRP A 89 5.34 -15.16 10.36
CA TRP A 89 4.91 -13.97 11.08
C TRP A 89 5.71 -12.73 10.76
N THR A 90 6.92 -12.84 10.24
CA THR A 90 7.78 -11.66 10.11
C THR A 90 7.29 -10.67 9.05
N GLY A 91 7.44 -9.38 9.36
CA GLY A 91 7.28 -8.27 8.43
C GLY A 91 8.50 -7.98 7.55
N SER A 92 9.52 -8.85 7.55
CA SER A 92 10.71 -8.66 6.72
C SER A 92 10.40 -8.76 5.23
N ILE A 93 11.15 -8.03 4.39
CA ILE A 93 10.97 -8.02 2.93
C ILE A 93 10.91 -9.45 2.39
N LYS A 94 11.85 -10.32 2.80
CA LYS A 94 11.93 -11.69 2.29
C LYS A 94 10.69 -12.54 2.58
N GLN A 95 10.05 -12.33 3.71
CA GLN A 95 9.03 -13.24 4.25
C GLN A 95 7.61 -12.71 4.13
N LEU A 96 7.43 -11.40 4.21
CA LEU A 96 6.16 -10.70 4.01
C LEU A 96 5.84 -10.56 2.52
N PHE A 97 6.85 -10.23 1.72
CA PHE A 97 6.77 -10.16 0.27
C PHE A 97 7.37 -11.43 -0.33
N ARG A 98 6.77 -12.56 -0.01
CA ARG A 98 7.36 -13.91 -0.15
C ARG A 98 7.43 -14.36 -1.60
N THR A 99 8.52 -15.02 -1.98
CA THR A 99 8.50 -15.91 -3.15
C THR A 99 7.87 -17.24 -2.76
N VAL A 100 6.69 -17.53 -3.28
CA VAL A 100 5.94 -18.77 -3.04
C VAL A 100 6.21 -19.75 -4.17
N THR A 101 6.59 -20.99 -3.80
CA THR A 101 6.94 -22.08 -4.74
C THR A 101 6.11 -23.35 -4.49
N ARG A 102 5.18 -23.30 -3.54
CA ARG A 102 4.30 -24.41 -3.18
C ARG A 102 2.95 -23.86 -2.75
N ASN A 103 1.88 -24.59 -3.04
CA ASN A 103 0.58 -24.37 -2.42
C ASN A 103 0.60 -24.97 -1.02
N ASP A 104 0.56 -24.13 0.02
CA ASP A 104 0.69 -24.58 1.40
C ASP A 104 -0.54 -25.34 1.91
N ALA A 105 -1.68 -25.30 1.21
CA ALA A 105 -2.86 -26.10 1.55
C ALA A 105 -2.78 -27.53 1.01
N THR A 106 -2.15 -27.75 -0.15
CA THR A 106 -2.08 -29.07 -0.81
C THR A 106 -0.70 -29.72 -0.75
N GLY A 107 0.35 -28.93 -0.52
CA GLY A 107 1.73 -29.36 -0.60
C GLY A 107 2.29 -29.43 -2.02
N GLU A 108 1.50 -29.13 -3.05
CA GLU A 108 1.90 -29.21 -4.45
C GLU A 108 2.86 -28.08 -4.83
N ALA A 109 3.93 -28.43 -5.55
CA ALA A 109 4.85 -27.45 -6.11
C ALA A 109 4.16 -26.60 -7.19
N ILE A 110 4.55 -25.33 -7.27
CA ILE A 110 4.08 -24.39 -8.28
C ILE A 110 5.25 -23.60 -8.88
N PRO A 111 5.08 -22.98 -10.06
CA PRO A 111 6.04 -21.99 -10.54
C PRO A 111 6.25 -20.88 -9.48
N PRO A 112 7.51 -20.44 -9.24
CA PRO A 112 7.78 -19.37 -8.29
C PRO A 112 7.01 -18.10 -8.63
N GLN A 113 6.34 -17.52 -7.64
CA GLN A 113 5.65 -16.23 -7.77
C GLN A 113 5.79 -15.40 -6.50
N ILE A 114 5.71 -14.07 -6.63
CA ILE A 114 5.76 -13.15 -5.49
C ILE A 114 4.35 -12.98 -4.95
N GLN A 115 4.18 -13.06 -3.62
CA GLN A 115 2.94 -12.71 -2.93
C GLN A 115 3.23 -11.73 -1.81
N HIS A 116 2.38 -10.71 -1.71
CA HIS A 116 2.30 -9.85 -0.53
C HIS A 116 1.34 -10.52 0.47
N VAL A 117 1.92 -11.21 1.45
CA VAL A 117 1.20 -12.22 2.26
C VAL A 117 0.07 -11.60 3.11
N GLU A 118 0.25 -10.43 3.70
CA GLU A 118 -0.79 -9.84 4.55
C GLU A 118 -2.01 -9.33 3.76
N MET A 119 -1.94 -9.22 2.42
CA MET A 119 -3.14 -9.01 1.60
C MET A 119 -4.17 -10.14 1.74
N GLY A 120 -3.78 -11.31 2.25
CA GLY A 120 -4.70 -12.38 2.64
C GLY A 120 -5.55 -12.07 3.88
N ARG A 121 -5.12 -11.09 4.69
CA ARG A 121 -5.88 -10.55 5.83
C ARG A 121 -6.84 -9.47 5.39
N ASP A 122 -6.31 -8.36 4.89
CA ASP A 122 -7.05 -7.22 4.34
C ASP A 122 -6.09 -6.18 3.70
N GLN A 123 -6.64 -5.24 2.95
CA GLN A 123 -5.84 -4.23 2.25
C GLN A 123 -5.42 -3.05 3.12
N ALA A 124 -5.97 -2.90 4.34
CA ALA A 124 -5.51 -1.86 5.25
C ALA A 124 -4.14 -2.23 5.83
N HIS A 125 -3.98 -3.48 6.26
CA HIS A 125 -2.68 -3.97 6.72
C HIS A 125 -1.70 -4.15 5.57
N GLY A 126 -2.15 -4.61 4.40
CA GLY A 126 -1.32 -4.60 3.19
C GLY A 126 -0.77 -3.20 2.86
N ALA A 127 -1.60 -2.16 2.90
CA ALA A 127 -1.10 -0.79 2.73
C ALA A 127 -0.13 -0.36 3.85
N GLY A 128 -0.39 -0.78 5.10
CA GLY A 128 0.49 -0.56 6.23
C GLY A 128 1.87 -1.18 6.04
N ASP A 129 1.95 -2.39 5.46
CA ASP A 129 3.22 -3.05 5.14
C ASP A 129 4.08 -2.22 4.20
N LEU A 130 3.46 -1.71 3.12
CA LEU A 130 4.14 -0.89 2.12
C LEU A 130 4.60 0.44 2.74
N THR A 131 3.70 1.12 3.45
CA THR A 131 4.00 2.39 4.13
C THR A 131 5.17 2.24 5.11
N ASN A 132 5.15 1.18 5.93
CA ASN A 132 6.19 0.95 6.93
C ASN A 132 7.51 0.52 6.29
N SER A 133 7.46 -0.23 5.19
CA SER A 133 8.65 -0.60 4.42
C SER A 133 9.31 0.62 3.78
N GLU A 134 8.53 1.57 3.27
CA GLU A 134 9.02 2.86 2.78
C GLU A 134 9.73 3.65 3.90
N ILE A 135 9.13 3.74 5.09
CA ILE A 135 9.75 4.41 6.25
C ILE A 135 11.09 3.76 6.63
N LEU A 136 11.15 2.43 6.72
CA LEU A 136 12.39 1.71 7.06
C LEU A 136 13.46 1.87 5.96
N ALA A 137 13.06 1.79 4.69
CA ALA A 137 13.95 2.05 3.56
C ALA A 137 14.51 3.48 3.62
N ARG A 138 13.67 4.48 3.92
CA ARG A 138 14.08 5.87 4.11
C ARG A 138 15.09 6.04 5.24
N LEU A 139 14.85 5.42 6.40
CA LEU A 139 15.79 5.43 7.52
C LEU A 139 17.15 4.83 7.12
N MET A 140 17.15 3.72 6.37
CA MET A 140 18.38 3.13 5.84
C MET A 140 19.10 4.04 4.84
N MET A 141 18.37 4.63 3.90
CA MET A 141 18.93 5.56 2.91
C MET A 141 19.52 6.80 3.57
N ALA A 142 18.86 7.36 4.60
CA ALA A 142 19.37 8.49 5.36
C ALA A 142 20.70 8.20 6.07
N GLN A 143 20.94 6.93 6.43
CA GLN A 143 22.20 6.45 6.99
C GLN A 143 23.20 5.97 5.92
N GLY A 144 22.87 6.07 4.63
CA GLY A 144 23.70 5.56 3.53
C GLY A 144 23.89 4.04 3.56
N THR A 145 22.98 3.30 4.21
CA THR A 145 23.16 1.86 4.46
C THR A 145 22.77 1.04 3.25
N LYS A 146 23.68 0.16 2.85
CA LYS A 146 23.46 -0.95 1.93
C LYS A 146 23.51 -2.27 2.69
N VAL A 147 22.97 -3.31 2.08
CA VAL A 147 22.92 -4.66 2.64
C VAL A 147 23.49 -5.69 1.68
N ASP A 148 23.98 -6.79 2.22
CA ASP A 148 24.26 -7.98 1.44
C ASP A 148 22.95 -8.49 0.79
N PRO A 149 22.93 -8.75 -0.54
CA PRO A 149 21.70 -9.10 -1.25
C PRO A 149 21.12 -10.46 -0.86
N VAL A 150 21.85 -11.30 -0.11
CA VAL A 150 21.42 -12.64 0.31
C VAL A 150 21.06 -12.66 1.80
N THR A 151 21.93 -12.15 2.66
CA THR A 151 21.77 -12.20 4.12
C THR A 151 20.99 -11.01 4.66
N GLY A 152 20.89 -9.91 3.91
CA GLY A 152 20.18 -8.70 4.34
C GLY A 152 20.87 -7.93 5.47
N THR A 153 22.08 -8.32 5.86
CA THR A 153 22.88 -7.62 6.87
C THR A 153 23.57 -6.40 6.26
N PRO A 154 23.80 -5.31 7.02
CA PRO A 154 24.57 -4.17 6.54
C PRO A 154 25.91 -4.59 5.92
N SER A 155 26.22 -4.05 4.73
CA SER A 155 27.39 -4.43 3.95
C SER A 155 27.97 -3.26 3.16
N THR A 156 29.29 -3.28 2.99
CA THR A 156 30.06 -2.35 2.15
C THR A 156 30.68 -3.04 0.93
N GLU A 157 30.39 -4.32 0.73
CA GLU A 157 30.89 -5.09 -0.42
C GLU A 157 30.40 -4.49 -1.75
N LEU A 158 31.13 -4.76 -2.83
CA LEU A 158 30.83 -4.18 -4.15
C LEU A 158 29.43 -4.53 -4.67
N ASN A 159 28.92 -5.70 -4.30
CA ASN A 159 27.59 -6.18 -4.66
C ASN A 159 26.50 -5.78 -3.65
N ALA A 160 26.82 -4.99 -2.62
CA ALA A 160 25.83 -4.54 -1.65
C ALA A 160 24.78 -3.64 -2.33
N VAL A 161 23.51 -3.84 -1.94
CA VAL A 161 22.35 -3.19 -2.56
C VAL A 161 21.62 -2.31 -1.55
N GLY A 162 20.89 -1.30 -2.03
CA GLY A 162 20.03 -0.48 -1.19
C GLY A 162 18.75 -1.20 -0.78
N PRO A 163 17.95 -0.62 0.12
CA PRO A 163 16.72 -1.24 0.61
C PRO A 163 15.66 -1.44 -0.48
N TYR A 164 15.59 -0.53 -1.46
CA TYR A 164 14.67 -0.65 -2.59
C TYR A 164 15.18 -1.63 -3.66
N GLU A 165 16.48 -1.86 -3.76
CA GLU A 165 17.10 -2.81 -4.69
C GLU A 165 17.08 -4.26 -4.18
N PHE A 166 16.87 -4.44 -2.87
CA PHE A 166 16.95 -5.75 -2.22
C PHE A 166 15.97 -6.76 -2.83
N MET A 167 16.46 -7.99 -3.07
CA MET A 167 15.71 -9.09 -3.70
C MET A 167 15.07 -8.72 -5.05
N ASP A 168 15.87 -8.10 -5.92
CA ASP A 168 15.51 -7.71 -7.29
C ASP A 168 14.31 -6.76 -7.33
N ASP A 169 14.43 -5.62 -6.65
CA ASP A 169 13.38 -4.60 -6.55
C ASP A 169 12.07 -5.16 -5.95
N ARG A 170 12.18 -5.99 -4.89
CA ARG A 170 11.04 -6.68 -4.27
C ARG A 170 9.91 -5.74 -3.88
N LEU A 171 10.27 -4.57 -3.34
CA LEU A 171 9.29 -3.55 -2.96
C LEU A 171 8.50 -3.04 -4.17
N LEU A 172 9.13 -2.78 -5.32
CA LEU A 172 8.41 -2.39 -6.54
C LEU A 172 7.41 -3.48 -6.97
N ALA A 173 7.84 -4.75 -6.95
CA ALA A 173 7.00 -5.86 -7.38
C ALA A 173 5.72 -5.98 -6.55
N VAL A 174 5.79 -5.78 -5.22
CA VAL A 174 4.59 -5.83 -4.37
C VAL A 174 3.73 -4.57 -4.42
N HIS A 175 4.32 -3.39 -4.65
CA HIS A 175 3.55 -2.19 -4.95
C HIS A 175 2.70 -2.37 -6.21
N GLU A 176 3.25 -3.04 -7.24
CA GLU A 176 2.51 -3.37 -8.46
C GLU A 176 1.37 -4.36 -8.21
N LEU A 177 1.61 -5.43 -7.45
CA LEU A 177 0.57 -6.40 -7.09
C LEU A 177 -0.56 -5.74 -6.28
N PHE A 178 -0.20 -4.97 -5.25
CA PHE A 178 -1.14 -4.22 -4.44
C PHE A 178 -1.94 -3.23 -5.32
N GLY A 179 -1.25 -2.40 -6.11
CA GLY A 179 -1.87 -1.43 -7.01
C GLY A 179 -2.88 -2.07 -7.97
N LYS A 180 -2.48 -3.17 -8.66
CA LYS A 180 -3.36 -3.94 -9.56
C LYS A 180 -4.63 -4.42 -8.85
N PHE A 181 -4.49 -5.03 -7.68
CA PHE A 181 -5.64 -5.53 -6.93
C PHE A 181 -6.59 -4.42 -6.52
N MET A 182 -6.03 -3.30 -6.05
CA MET A 182 -6.79 -2.15 -5.56
C MET A 182 -7.57 -1.44 -6.67
N ILE A 183 -7.07 -1.42 -7.91
CA ILE A 183 -7.79 -0.87 -9.06
C ILE A 183 -8.72 -1.89 -9.76
N GLY A 184 -8.91 -3.08 -9.16
CA GLY A 184 -9.95 -4.04 -9.54
C GLY A 184 -9.50 -5.21 -10.39
N TYR A 185 -8.22 -5.33 -10.74
CA TYR A 185 -7.71 -6.57 -11.34
C TYR A 185 -7.61 -7.67 -10.28
N GLU A 186 -7.70 -8.92 -10.72
CA GLU A 186 -7.26 -10.05 -9.91
C GLU A 186 -5.75 -10.17 -9.98
N ILE A 187 -5.14 -10.70 -8.92
CA ILE A 187 -3.71 -10.98 -8.86
C ILE A 187 -3.48 -12.48 -8.62
N PRO A 188 -2.35 -13.04 -9.09
CA PRO A 188 -2.00 -14.41 -8.77
C PRO A 188 -1.93 -14.63 -7.26
N TRP A 189 -2.58 -15.69 -6.79
CA TRP A 189 -2.55 -16.08 -5.39
C TRP A 189 -2.64 -17.59 -5.28
N VAL A 190 -1.79 -18.17 -4.45
CA VAL A 190 -1.96 -19.53 -3.93
C VAL A 190 -2.09 -19.50 -2.41
N PRO A 191 -2.80 -20.47 -1.80
CA PRO A 191 -2.82 -20.62 -0.37
C PRO A 191 -1.40 -20.63 0.21
N VAL A 192 -1.14 -19.72 1.14
CA VAL A 192 0.17 -19.49 1.74
C VAL A 192 0.06 -19.49 3.26
N ALA A 193 1.04 -20.08 3.93
CA ALA A 193 1.10 -20.08 5.38
C ALA A 193 1.21 -18.65 5.93
N MET A 194 0.25 -18.28 6.78
CA MET A 194 0.30 -17.06 7.60
C MET A 194 0.92 -17.34 8.98
N SER A 195 1.11 -18.61 9.33
CA SER A 195 1.75 -19.00 10.58
C SER A 195 2.25 -20.45 10.53
N VAL A 196 3.42 -20.68 11.13
CA VAL A 196 4.12 -21.97 11.15
C VAL A 196 4.58 -22.28 12.58
N ASN A 197 4.42 -23.52 13.02
CA ASN A 197 4.92 -24.00 14.31
C ASN A 197 6.44 -24.21 14.29
N PRO A 198 7.11 -24.30 15.45
CA PRO A 198 8.56 -24.56 15.51
C PRO A 198 9.02 -25.85 14.82
N ASP A 199 8.12 -26.84 14.67
CA ASP A 199 8.40 -28.10 13.96
C ASP A 199 8.21 -28.00 12.42
N GLY A 200 7.88 -26.81 11.91
CA GLY A 200 7.63 -26.55 10.50
C GLY A 200 6.20 -26.87 10.02
N SER A 201 5.33 -27.39 10.89
CA SER A 201 3.93 -27.63 10.54
C SER A 201 3.15 -26.31 10.42
N ILE A 202 2.28 -26.21 9.42
CA ILE A 202 1.50 -25.00 9.17
C ILE A 202 0.38 -24.89 10.20
N ARG A 203 0.32 -23.75 10.91
CA ARG A 203 -0.71 -23.44 11.91
C ARG A 203 -1.90 -22.69 11.30
N GLY A 204 -1.67 -21.88 10.27
CA GLY A 204 -2.71 -21.09 9.62
C GLY A 204 -2.33 -20.69 8.20
N ILE A 205 -3.34 -20.55 7.35
CA ILE A 205 -3.20 -20.27 5.92
C ILE A 205 -4.11 -19.10 5.53
N TYR A 206 -3.62 -18.25 4.62
CA TYR A 206 -4.49 -17.36 3.85
C TYR A 206 -4.87 -18.03 2.52
N PRO A 207 -6.12 -18.48 2.35
CA PRO A 207 -6.51 -19.26 1.17
C PRO A 207 -6.68 -18.39 -0.09
N LYS A 208 -6.93 -17.09 0.08
CA LYS A 208 -7.13 -16.12 -1.00
C LYS A 208 -6.73 -14.72 -0.54
N VAL A 209 -6.60 -13.80 -1.48
CA VAL A 209 -6.55 -12.36 -1.20
C VAL A 209 -7.89 -11.93 -0.59
N SER A 210 -7.85 -11.05 0.40
CA SER A 210 -9.03 -10.51 1.07
C SER A 210 -9.57 -9.29 0.32
N ASP A 211 -10.88 -9.26 0.05
CA ASP A 211 -11.56 -8.09 -0.53
C ASP A 211 -11.75 -6.92 0.45
N SER A 212 -11.47 -7.15 1.75
CA SER A 212 -11.62 -6.12 2.79
C SER A 212 -10.72 -4.92 2.48
N TYR A 213 -11.33 -3.73 2.40
CA TYR A 213 -10.68 -2.46 2.04
C TYR A 213 -10.13 -2.37 0.60
N ARG A 214 -10.47 -3.31 -0.29
CA ARG A 214 -10.16 -3.19 -1.73
C ARG A 214 -10.65 -1.85 -2.25
N GLY A 215 -9.90 -1.23 -3.17
CA GLY A 215 -10.22 0.08 -3.74
C GLY A 215 -9.85 1.29 -2.89
N ARG A 216 -9.43 1.11 -1.63
CA ARG A 216 -9.01 2.22 -0.77
C ARG A 216 -7.65 2.77 -1.20
N LEU A 217 -7.65 3.93 -1.88
CA LEU A 217 -6.43 4.61 -2.31
C LEU A 217 -6.13 5.85 -1.48
N SER A 218 -6.22 5.72 -0.15
CA SER A 218 -5.98 6.84 0.78
C SER A 218 -4.74 6.69 1.64
N GLN A 219 -4.17 5.50 1.82
CA GLN A 219 -2.91 5.34 2.54
C GLN A 219 -1.72 5.90 1.75
N ASN A 220 -0.66 6.34 2.44
CA ASN A 220 0.53 6.90 1.81
C ASN A 220 1.58 5.82 1.50
N THR A 221 1.34 5.04 0.44
CA THR A 221 2.29 4.05 -0.07
C THR A 221 3.00 4.58 -1.31
N TRP A 222 3.47 5.83 -1.25
CA TRP A 222 3.80 6.64 -2.43
C TRP A 222 5.29 6.96 -2.57
N GLU A 223 6.10 6.76 -1.54
CA GLU A 223 7.52 7.08 -1.61
C GLU A 223 8.24 6.23 -2.67
N ALA A 224 7.88 4.94 -2.77
CA ALA A 224 8.45 4.03 -3.75
C ALA A 224 8.25 4.55 -5.19
N PHE A 225 7.10 5.17 -5.50
CA PHE A 225 6.86 5.79 -6.80
C PHE A 225 7.95 6.82 -7.13
N TYR A 226 8.22 7.73 -6.19
CA TYR A 226 9.21 8.78 -6.40
C TYR A 226 10.63 8.22 -6.46
N TYR A 227 10.97 7.27 -5.60
CA TYR A 227 12.28 6.64 -5.61
C TYR A 227 12.55 5.94 -6.96
N TYR A 228 11.67 5.01 -7.36
CA TYR A 228 11.90 4.25 -8.58
C TYR A 228 11.84 5.12 -9.84
N LYS A 229 10.92 6.10 -9.91
CA LYS A 229 10.81 6.99 -11.06
C LYS A 229 11.97 7.96 -11.17
N TYR A 230 12.33 8.66 -10.09
CA TYR A 230 13.26 9.79 -10.15
C TYR A 230 14.68 9.46 -9.73
N VAL A 231 14.86 8.53 -8.81
CA VAL A 231 16.21 8.11 -8.36
C VAL A 231 16.73 6.99 -9.25
N ARG A 232 15.89 6.00 -9.56
CA ARG A 232 16.28 4.86 -10.41
C ARG A 232 15.99 5.05 -11.89
N GLY A 233 15.21 6.06 -12.28
CA GLY A 233 14.90 6.34 -13.69
C GLY A 233 14.03 5.27 -14.35
N ILE A 234 13.25 4.51 -13.59
CA ILE A 234 12.40 3.44 -14.10
C ILE A 234 11.14 4.03 -14.72
N ASP A 235 10.79 3.56 -15.91
CA ASP A 235 9.48 3.83 -16.50
C ASP A 235 8.39 3.00 -15.78
N LEU A 236 7.81 3.60 -14.75
CA LEU A 236 6.77 2.96 -13.96
C LEU A 236 5.47 2.73 -14.73
N GLU A 237 5.18 3.52 -15.77
CA GLU A 237 3.98 3.29 -16.60
C GLU A 237 4.11 1.96 -17.37
N GLN A 238 5.34 1.54 -17.69
CA GLN A 238 5.63 0.25 -18.31
C GLN A 238 5.84 -0.89 -17.30
N VAL A 239 6.63 -0.65 -16.25
CA VAL A 239 7.09 -1.71 -15.33
C VAL A 239 6.06 -2.01 -14.23
N ALA A 240 5.35 -0.98 -13.74
CA ALA A 240 4.38 -1.08 -12.66
C ALA A 240 3.10 -0.27 -12.99
N PRO A 241 2.36 -0.64 -14.05
CA PRO A 241 1.20 0.11 -14.52
C PRO A 241 0.06 0.16 -13.50
N GLY A 242 -0.15 -0.90 -12.72
CA GLY A 242 -1.17 -0.92 -11.67
C GLY A 242 -0.84 0.02 -10.53
N TYR A 243 0.41 0.04 -10.08
CA TYR A 243 0.88 0.99 -9.07
C TYR A 243 0.84 2.43 -9.58
N THR A 244 1.25 2.67 -10.83
CA THR A 244 1.21 4.00 -11.44
C THR A 244 -0.23 4.52 -11.55
N THR A 245 -1.17 3.65 -11.93
CA THR A 245 -2.58 4.00 -12.01
C THR A 245 -3.16 4.28 -10.61
N SER A 246 -2.88 3.43 -9.63
CA SER A 246 -3.37 3.62 -8.26
C SER A 246 -2.83 4.93 -7.65
N TYR A 247 -1.55 5.23 -7.87
CA TYR A 247 -0.95 6.51 -7.49
C TYR A 247 -1.70 7.65 -8.18
N ALA A 248 -1.77 7.67 -9.51
CA ALA A 248 -2.37 8.77 -10.27
C ALA A 248 -3.86 9.01 -9.97
N LYS A 249 -4.60 7.98 -9.53
CA LYS A 249 -6.04 8.06 -9.27
C LYS A 249 -6.42 8.17 -7.78
N ARG A 250 -5.44 8.29 -6.88
CA ARG A 250 -5.67 8.47 -5.44
C ARG A 250 -6.48 9.73 -5.17
N LYS A 251 -7.26 9.71 -4.08
CA LYS A 251 -8.15 10.83 -3.77
C LYS A 251 -7.44 12.00 -3.09
N ALA A 252 -6.45 11.70 -2.26
CA ALA A 252 -5.76 12.64 -1.41
C ALA A 252 -4.48 12.00 -0.87
N TYR A 253 -3.66 12.81 -0.21
CA TYR A 253 -2.61 12.35 0.68
C TYR A 253 -3.15 12.32 2.11
N ASN A 254 -2.81 11.27 2.86
CA ASN A 254 -3.25 11.11 4.24
C ASN A 254 -2.19 11.60 5.20
N TRP A 255 -2.01 12.91 5.31
CA TRP A 255 -0.92 13.53 6.06
C TRP A 255 -0.86 13.08 7.54
N ASP A 256 -2.03 12.89 8.16
CA ASP A 256 -2.17 12.48 9.56
C ASP A 256 -2.56 11.00 9.71
N GLY A 257 -2.16 10.15 8.76
CA GLY A 257 -2.48 8.73 8.77
C GLY A 257 -1.96 8.01 10.02
N ALA A 258 -2.79 7.15 10.62
CA ALA A 258 -2.42 6.39 11.81
C ALA A 258 -1.23 5.43 11.57
N ASP A 259 -1.07 4.96 10.34
CA ASP A 259 0.07 4.13 9.90
C ASP A 259 1.32 4.97 9.55
N GLY A 260 1.24 6.30 9.64
CA GLY A 260 2.30 7.21 9.25
C GLY A 260 2.39 7.41 7.74
N GLY A 261 3.62 7.55 7.25
CA GLY A 261 3.92 7.73 5.83
C GLY A 261 3.73 9.15 5.32
N GLY A 262 2.93 9.99 5.99
CA GLY A 262 2.70 11.39 5.60
C GLY A 262 3.97 12.25 5.51
N ASP A 263 5.08 11.80 6.07
CA ASP A 263 6.39 12.44 6.03
C ASP A 263 7.21 12.12 4.75
N PHE A 264 6.67 11.32 3.81
CA PHE A 264 7.34 11.01 2.53
C PHE A 264 7.68 12.26 1.71
N TRP A 265 6.96 13.36 1.89
CA TRP A 265 7.21 14.59 1.14
C TRP A 265 8.61 15.19 1.44
N LEU A 266 9.17 14.88 2.61
CA LEU A 266 10.50 15.35 3.03
C LEU A 266 11.63 14.76 2.17
N THR A 267 11.38 13.65 1.49
CA THR A 267 12.38 12.91 0.71
C THR A 267 12.12 12.93 -0.79
N LEU A 268 11.18 13.75 -1.27
CA LEU A 268 10.91 13.87 -2.69
C LEU A 268 12.14 14.38 -3.44
N PRO A 269 12.59 13.66 -4.49
CA PRO A 269 13.65 14.14 -5.34
C PRO A 269 13.25 15.45 -6.02
N LYS A 270 14.17 16.42 -6.10
CA LYS A 270 13.93 17.71 -6.76
C LYS A 270 13.37 17.58 -8.19
N ALA A 271 13.77 16.53 -8.92
CA ALA A 271 13.28 16.26 -10.27
C ALA A 271 11.75 16.06 -10.33
N ALA A 272 11.11 15.64 -9.23
CA ALA A 272 9.66 15.49 -9.15
C ALA A 272 8.90 16.82 -9.19
N GLU A 273 9.57 17.96 -8.96
CA GLU A 273 8.96 19.30 -9.12
C GLU A 273 8.41 19.50 -10.54
N ALA A 274 9.02 18.88 -11.55
CA ALA A 274 8.58 18.93 -12.94
C ALA A 274 7.23 18.24 -13.21
N GLU A 275 6.71 17.44 -12.26
CA GLU A 275 5.36 16.85 -12.37
C GLU A 275 4.26 17.91 -12.36
N GLY A 276 4.49 19.04 -11.68
CA GLY A 276 3.49 20.08 -11.48
C GLY A 276 2.16 19.50 -10.98
N GLY A 277 1.08 19.76 -11.71
CA GLY A 277 -0.26 19.26 -11.38
C GLY A 277 -0.57 17.82 -11.80
N LYS A 278 0.33 17.13 -12.53
CA LYS A 278 0.01 15.87 -13.25
C LYS A 278 -0.55 14.78 -12.33
N TYR A 279 0.04 14.62 -11.15
CA TYR A 279 -0.31 13.55 -10.23
C TYR A 279 -0.93 14.08 -8.93
N LEU A 280 -1.54 15.27 -8.93
CA LEU A 280 -2.28 15.72 -7.74
C LEU A 280 -3.41 14.74 -7.42
N GLY A 281 -3.65 14.50 -6.13
CA GLY A 281 -4.80 13.71 -5.70
C GLY A 281 -6.09 14.31 -6.25
N ILE A 282 -6.98 13.46 -6.75
CA ILE A 282 -8.27 13.87 -7.31
C ILE A 282 -9.24 13.95 -6.13
N PRO A 283 -9.65 15.12 -5.63
CA PRO A 283 -10.55 15.19 -4.48
C PRO A 283 -11.94 14.64 -4.82
N ILE A 284 -12.70 14.28 -3.79
CA ILE A 284 -14.13 13.96 -3.92
C ILE A 284 -14.91 15.18 -3.45
N VAL A 285 -15.90 15.61 -4.22
CA VAL A 285 -16.80 16.71 -3.85
C VAL A 285 -18.17 16.13 -3.52
N ASP A 286 -18.50 16.09 -2.22
CA ASP A 286 -19.80 15.59 -1.79
C ASP A 286 -20.96 16.43 -2.38
N PRO A 287 -22.09 15.80 -2.74
CA PRO A 287 -22.42 14.38 -2.56
C PRO A 287 -22.03 13.47 -3.73
N TYR A 288 -21.23 13.96 -4.70
CA TYR A 288 -20.96 13.25 -5.95
C TYR A 288 -19.77 12.30 -5.85
N ARG A 289 -19.80 11.28 -6.71
CA ARG A 289 -18.73 10.31 -6.90
C ARG A 289 -18.53 10.12 -8.41
N GLU A 290 -17.56 10.84 -8.96
CA GLU A 290 -17.21 10.91 -10.38
C GLU A 290 -16.58 9.59 -10.83
N VAL A 291 -17.28 8.85 -11.68
CA VAL A 291 -16.91 7.49 -12.10
C VAL A 291 -15.83 7.47 -13.16
N GLU A 292 -15.84 8.47 -14.02
CA GLU A 292 -14.85 8.73 -15.05
C GLU A 292 -13.43 8.92 -14.48
N ASP A 293 -13.33 9.38 -13.24
CA ASP A 293 -12.04 9.63 -12.61
C ASP A 293 -11.39 8.36 -12.08
N ARG A 294 -12.18 7.39 -11.58
CA ARG A 294 -11.67 6.26 -10.79
C ARG A 294 -12.35 4.95 -11.16
N PHE A 295 -12.18 4.55 -12.42
CA PHE A 295 -12.63 3.24 -12.90
C PHE A 295 -11.55 2.49 -13.65
N THR A 296 -11.74 1.17 -13.73
CA THR A 296 -10.96 0.25 -14.55
C THR A 296 -11.92 -0.54 -15.42
N PRO A 297 -11.77 -0.54 -16.75
CA PRO A 297 -12.47 -1.49 -17.62
C PRO A 297 -11.86 -2.89 -17.44
N LEU A 298 -12.67 -3.85 -16.99
CA LEU A 298 -12.24 -5.23 -16.73
C LEU A 298 -12.63 -6.19 -17.85
N ALA A 299 -13.77 -5.95 -18.51
CA ALA A 299 -14.22 -6.71 -19.68
C ALA A 299 -15.19 -5.88 -20.54
N GLY A 300 -15.25 -6.17 -21.83
CA GLY A 300 -16.06 -5.39 -22.78
C GLY A 300 -15.48 -4.00 -23.05
N THR A 301 -16.32 -3.07 -23.50
CA THR A 301 -15.90 -1.70 -23.83
C THR A 301 -16.49 -0.71 -22.84
N SER A 302 -15.63 -0.05 -22.06
CA SER A 302 -15.99 1.06 -21.18
C SER A 302 -14.96 2.17 -21.27
N VAL A 303 -15.39 3.40 -21.51
CA VAL A 303 -14.50 4.56 -21.74
C VAL A 303 -15.05 5.78 -21.02
N ALA A 304 -14.19 6.51 -20.31
CA ALA A 304 -14.54 7.82 -19.76
C ALA A 304 -14.83 8.82 -20.88
N GLN A 305 -15.91 9.59 -20.73
CA GLN A 305 -16.33 10.63 -21.65
C GLN A 305 -16.83 11.84 -20.87
N THR A 306 -16.96 12.95 -21.58
CA THR A 306 -17.50 14.20 -21.01
C THR A 306 -18.52 14.79 -21.98
N GLU A 307 -19.63 15.25 -21.43
CA GLU A 307 -20.68 16.00 -22.13
C GLU A 307 -20.93 17.30 -21.35
N GLY A 308 -20.47 18.43 -21.88
CA GLY A 308 -20.46 19.69 -21.15
C GLY A 308 -19.63 19.58 -19.87
N SER A 309 -20.26 19.78 -18.72
CA SER A 309 -19.63 19.63 -17.39
C SER A 309 -19.89 18.28 -16.72
N THR A 310 -20.54 17.33 -17.41
CA THR A 310 -20.83 16.00 -16.86
C THR A 310 -19.84 15.00 -17.43
N GLY A 311 -18.95 14.47 -16.58
CA GLY A 311 -18.20 13.27 -16.93
C GLY A 311 -19.02 12.01 -16.65
N TYR A 312 -18.73 10.94 -17.40
CA TYR A 312 -19.39 9.66 -17.27
C TYR A 312 -18.54 8.54 -17.88
N VAL A 313 -18.81 7.29 -17.50
CA VAL A 313 -18.28 6.12 -18.21
C VAL A 313 -19.33 5.65 -19.21
N ARG A 314 -18.95 5.63 -20.50
CA ARG A 314 -19.75 5.02 -21.55
C ARG A 314 -19.42 3.54 -21.64
N SER A 315 -20.40 2.69 -21.39
CA SER A 315 -20.29 1.24 -21.50
C SER A 315 -21.24 0.71 -22.57
N THR A 316 -20.80 -0.27 -23.35
CA THR A 316 -21.67 -1.04 -24.25
C THR A 316 -22.16 -2.27 -23.51
N ALA A 317 -23.46 -2.40 -23.24
CA ALA A 317 -24.00 -3.62 -22.66
C ALA A 317 -23.80 -4.80 -23.62
N SER A 318 -23.47 -5.99 -23.09
CA SER A 318 -23.33 -7.21 -23.89
C SER A 318 -23.95 -8.41 -23.18
N PRO A 319 -24.32 -9.49 -23.91
CA PRO A 319 -24.81 -10.72 -23.28
C PRO A 319 -23.82 -11.33 -22.29
N GLU A 320 -22.52 -11.25 -22.59
CA GLU A 320 -21.43 -11.77 -21.75
C GLU A 320 -21.10 -10.87 -20.54
N GLY A 321 -21.60 -9.62 -20.56
CA GLY A 321 -21.38 -8.63 -19.52
C GLY A 321 -20.16 -7.73 -19.76
N THR A 322 -20.40 -6.42 -19.83
CA THR A 322 -19.34 -5.41 -19.74
C THR A 322 -19.04 -5.11 -18.28
N ARG A 323 -17.80 -5.30 -17.86
CA ARG A 323 -17.38 -5.21 -16.46
C ARG A 323 -16.50 -4.00 -16.23
N ILE A 324 -16.83 -3.23 -15.19
CA ILE A 324 -15.96 -2.17 -14.68
C ILE A 324 -15.78 -2.33 -13.18
N ALA A 325 -14.62 -1.92 -12.68
CA ALA A 325 -14.39 -1.68 -11.27
C ALA A 325 -14.31 -0.19 -11.04
N VAL A 326 -14.98 0.29 -10.00
CA VAL A 326 -14.90 1.68 -9.54
C VAL A 326 -14.29 1.68 -8.15
N TYR A 327 -13.39 2.61 -7.86
CA TYR A 327 -12.57 2.55 -6.64
C TYR A 327 -12.34 3.92 -6.00
N SER A 328 -11.83 3.91 -4.76
CA SER A 328 -11.52 5.08 -3.93
C SER A 328 -12.75 5.96 -3.66
N TYR A 329 -13.92 5.34 -3.55
CA TYR A 329 -15.20 6.04 -3.36
C TYR A 329 -15.54 6.37 -1.91
N ASN A 330 -14.70 5.91 -0.97
CA ASN A 330 -14.81 6.06 0.48
C ASN A 330 -15.74 7.20 0.93
N GLY A 331 -16.82 6.86 1.61
CA GLY A 331 -17.76 7.78 2.23
C GLY A 331 -18.36 7.17 3.49
N ALA A 332 -19.05 8.00 4.29
CA ALA A 332 -19.84 7.50 5.41
C ALA A 332 -20.79 6.38 4.93
N ALA A 333 -21.07 5.40 5.80
CA ALA A 333 -22.01 4.34 5.48
C ALA A 333 -23.36 4.96 5.08
N VAL A 334 -23.69 4.89 3.79
CA VAL A 334 -24.96 5.35 3.25
C VAL A 334 -25.86 4.15 3.00
N THR A 335 -27.15 4.29 3.31
CA THR A 335 -28.13 3.21 3.16
C THR A 335 -28.58 3.02 1.71
N SER A 336 -28.31 3.99 0.84
CA SER A 336 -28.62 3.93 -0.59
C SER A 336 -27.70 4.85 -1.38
N ILE A 337 -27.50 4.52 -2.66
CA ILE A 337 -26.79 5.37 -3.63
C ILE A 337 -27.66 5.65 -4.84
N GLY A 338 -27.53 6.84 -5.40
CA GLY A 338 -28.16 7.23 -6.66
C GLY A 338 -27.20 7.05 -7.82
N PHE A 339 -27.45 6.08 -8.69
CA PHE A 339 -26.77 6.00 -9.99
C PHE A 339 -27.42 6.97 -10.96
N ARG A 340 -26.64 7.90 -11.53
CA ARG A 340 -27.09 8.74 -12.65
C ARG A 340 -26.77 8.00 -13.95
N VAL A 341 -27.78 7.46 -14.61
CA VAL A 341 -27.64 6.62 -15.80
C VAL A 341 -28.31 7.25 -17.02
N ARG A 342 -27.79 6.91 -18.19
CA ARG A 342 -28.37 7.22 -19.50
C ARG A 342 -28.19 6.00 -20.39
N THR A 343 -29.31 5.49 -20.90
CA THR A 343 -29.41 4.30 -21.76
C THR A 343 -30.18 4.62 -23.04
N ASN A 344 -29.95 3.84 -24.08
CA ASN A 344 -30.64 3.89 -25.37
C ASN A 344 -31.41 2.58 -25.66
N GLY A 345 -31.67 1.80 -24.61
CA GLY A 345 -32.28 0.48 -24.65
C GLY A 345 -32.34 -0.09 -23.23
N GLN A 346 -33.03 -1.22 -23.08
CA GLN A 346 -33.09 -1.93 -21.81
C GLN A 346 -31.77 -2.65 -21.54
N ALA A 347 -31.28 -2.56 -20.31
CA ALA A 347 -30.09 -3.27 -19.85
C ALA A 347 -30.28 -3.71 -18.40
N THR A 348 -29.35 -4.52 -17.90
CA THR A 348 -29.25 -4.88 -16.48
C THR A 348 -27.88 -4.47 -15.97
N MET A 349 -27.83 -3.89 -14.78
CA MET A 349 -26.60 -3.60 -14.06
C MET A 349 -26.56 -4.44 -12.78
N ASP A 350 -25.61 -5.36 -12.70
CA ASP A 350 -25.30 -6.08 -11.47
C ASP A 350 -24.39 -5.24 -10.57
N VAL A 351 -24.79 -5.11 -9.31
CA VAL A 351 -24.04 -4.44 -8.24
C VAL A 351 -23.92 -5.39 -7.06
N TYR A 352 -22.73 -5.96 -6.86
CA TYR A 352 -22.47 -6.99 -5.83
C TYR A 352 -23.44 -8.19 -5.89
N GLY A 353 -23.79 -8.67 -7.09
CA GLY A 353 -24.74 -9.77 -7.25
C GLY A 353 -26.22 -9.35 -7.19
N ASN A 354 -26.50 -8.05 -7.03
CA ASN A 354 -27.85 -7.51 -7.12
C ASN A 354 -28.11 -6.99 -8.54
N ALA A 355 -28.91 -7.72 -9.30
CA ALA A 355 -29.31 -7.33 -10.65
C ALA A 355 -30.34 -6.19 -10.63
N LEU A 356 -29.99 -5.05 -11.25
CA LEU A 356 -30.84 -3.87 -11.38
C LEU A 356 -31.25 -3.69 -12.83
N VAL A 357 -32.55 -3.67 -13.09
CA VAL A 357 -33.06 -3.38 -14.44
C VAL A 357 -32.89 -1.90 -14.73
N LEU A 358 -32.08 -1.57 -15.74
CA LEU A 358 -31.96 -0.22 -16.27
C LEU A 358 -33.04 -0.02 -17.35
N PRO A 359 -33.96 0.94 -17.20
CA PRO A 359 -34.96 1.21 -18.22
C PRO A 359 -34.31 1.82 -19.47
N ASP A 360 -35.00 1.80 -20.61
CA ASP A 360 -34.63 2.69 -21.72
C ASP A 360 -34.98 4.13 -21.33
N THR A 361 -33.95 4.96 -21.17
CA THR A 361 -34.13 6.38 -20.83
C THR A 361 -34.32 7.27 -22.05
N HIS A 362 -34.29 6.71 -23.26
CA HIS A 362 -34.31 7.43 -24.54
C HIS A 362 -33.22 8.51 -24.62
N GLY A 363 -32.02 8.18 -24.13
CA GLY A 363 -30.89 9.10 -24.12
C GLY A 363 -30.97 10.23 -23.09
N GLN A 364 -31.87 10.15 -22.11
CA GLN A 364 -31.99 11.16 -21.05
C GLN A 364 -31.31 10.69 -19.75
N TRP A 365 -30.64 11.59 -19.04
CA TRP A 365 -30.09 11.28 -17.73
C TRP A 365 -31.21 11.06 -16.70
N ARG A 366 -31.19 9.93 -16.01
CA ARG A 366 -32.13 9.56 -14.94
C ARG A 366 -31.37 9.07 -13.71
N TYR A 367 -31.93 9.31 -12.53
CA TYR A 367 -31.43 8.73 -11.30
C TYR A 367 -32.14 7.42 -11.00
N MET A 368 -31.37 6.42 -10.60
CA MET A 368 -31.84 5.18 -10.01
C MET A 368 -31.25 5.04 -8.63
N VAL A 369 -32.12 4.94 -7.61
CA VAL A 369 -31.71 4.78 -6.22
C VAL A 369 -31.67 3.29 -5.89
N VAL A 370 -30.55 2.85 -5.32
CA VAL A 370 -30.30 1.45 -5.01
C VAL A 370 -29.94 1.33 -3.54
N PRO A 371 -30.59 0.44 -2.78
CA PRO A 371 -30.26 0.20 -1.38
C PRO A 371 -29.00 -0.67 -1.25
N VAL A 372 -27.84 -0.08 -1.52
CA VAL A 372 -26.52 -0.69 -1.29
C VAL A 372 -25.66 0.25 -0.46
N ASN A 373 -24.84 -0.35 0.40
CA ASN A 373 -23.80 0.38 1.12
C ASN A 373 -22.59 0.53 0.20
N LEU A 374 -22.13 1.76 0.01
CA LEU A 374 -20.99 2.05 -0.84
C LEU A 374 -19.68 1.89 -0.06
N GLY A 375 -18.92 0.87 -0.42
CA GLY A 375 -17.56 0.70 0.08
C GLY A 375 -16.53 1.50 -0.72
N ASP A 376 -15.25 1.21 -0.46
CA ASP A 376 -14.12 1.75 -1.22
C ASP A 376 -14.06 1.24 -2.68
N PHE A 377 -14.74 0.13 -2.98
CA PHE A 377 -14.68 -0.57 -4.26
C PHE A 377 -16.04 -1.05 -4.72
N LEU A 378 -16.48 -0.67 -5.92
CA LEU A 378 -17.77 -0.97 -6.50
C LEU A 378 -17.58 -1.73 -7.84
N PRO A 379 -17.78 -3.06 -7.87
CA PRO A 379 -17.81 -3.82 -9.11
C PRO A 379 -19.17 -3.65 -9.79
N LEU A 380 -19.16 -3.39 -11.10
CA LEU A 380 -20.36 -3.30 -11.92
C LEU A 380 -20.25 -4.25 -13.11
N THR A 381 -21.32 -4.99 -13.40
CA THR A 381 -21.45 -5.76 -14.64
C THR A 381 -22.72 -5.33 -15.36
N ILE A 382 -22.58 -4.90 -16.62
CA ILE A 382 -23.69 -4.39 -17.43
C ILE A 382 -23.98 -5.40 -18.54
N THR A 383 -25.17 -5.99 -18.51
CA THR A 383 -25.66 -6.94 -19.53
C THR A 383 -26.81 -6.34 -20.33
N GLY A 384 -26.91 -6.73 -21.60
CA GLY A 384 -27.93 -6.25 -22.53
C GLY A 384 -27.98 -7.11 -23.79
N ALA A 385 -29.09 -7.02 -24.51
CA ALA A 385 -29.34 -7.77 -25.74
C ALA A 385 -29.04 -6.93 -26.99
#